data_AF-G5JX99-F1
#
_entry.id   AF-G5JX99-F1
#
_cell.length_a   1.000
_cell.length_b   1.000
_cell.length_c   1.000
_cell.angle_alpha   90.00
_cell.angle_beta   90.00
_cell.angle_gamma   90.00
#
_symmetry.space_group_name_H-M   'P 1'
#
loop_
_entity.id
_entity.type
_entity.pdbx_description
1 polymer ?
#
loop_
_entity_poly.entity_id
_entity_poly.type
_entity_poly.pdbx_seq_one_letter_code
_entity_poly.pdbx_strand_id
1 'polypeptide(L)'
;MSRRKLNNKSGETNNIKERYHGPLITNGVSLGYIKIYPWISLPISLFLYFGGGYKDDIGIIKILFLTCVIINVLSILIARFNSLINRFKPLIYILIALVSWTVLVELTFIGLLMFVSNESSLSARTVYDSDLTLFYVIPMLLLFFLTCGFYAWHYLPQNQGKVWKINQWETYGVKVKGKKKERLTNFGAAFGVVLFVPAVLTGYIANAFGVFLGILLTSTLSAVIVDAFYAAVYIRKHPEDDSL
;
A
#
# COMPACT_ATOMS: atom_id res chain seq x y z
N MET A 1 48.48 -38.15 26.00
CA MET A 1 48.46 -37.09 24.96
C MET A 1 46.99 -36.80 24.63
N SER A 2 46.47 -35.66 25.09
CA SER A 2 45.07 -35.24 24.97
C SER A 2 44.76 -34.73 23.56
N ARG A 3 43.75 -35.31 22.87
CA ARG A 3 43.20 -34.73 21.64
C ARG A 3 41.85 -34.07 21.94
N ARG A 4 41.93 -32.75 21.87
CA ARG A 4 40.94 -31.70 22.08
C ARG A 4 39.62 -31.94 21.35
N LYS A 5 38.55 -31.55 22.05
CA LYS A 5 37.22 -31.17 21.55
C LYS A 5 37.34 -30.43 20.21
N LEU A 6 36.87 -31.04 19.13
CA LEU A 6 36.45 -30.31 17.94
C LEU A 6 35.00 -29.88 18.16
N ASN A 7 34.86 -28.63 18.59
CA ASN A 7 33.61 -27.88 18.50
C ASN A 7 33.17 -27.85 17.05
N ASN A 8 32.11 -28.58 16.71
CA ASN A 8 31.32 -28.29 15.51
C ASN A 8 30.52 -27.01 15.77
N LYS A 9 31.22 -25.87 15.67
CA LYS A 9 30.64 -24.59 15.29
C LYS A 9 30.30 -24.68 13.79
N SER A 10 29.17 -25.28 13.46
CA SER A 10 28.62 -25.23 12.10
C SER A 10 27.10 -25.18 12.20
N GLY A 11 26.54 -23.98 12.11
CA GLY A 11 25.09 -23.81 11.95
C GLY A 11 24.42 -22.69 12.72
N GLU A 12 25.13 -21.75 13.35
CA GLU A 12 24.54 -20.43 13.60
C GLU A 12 24.56 -19.66 12.29
N THR A 13 23.62 -19.99 11.39
CA THR A 13 23.08 -18.99 10.49
C THR A 13 22.63 -17.85 11.39
N ASN A 14 23.19 -16.65 11.21
CA ASN A 14 22.71 -15.44 11.89
C ASN A 14 21.22 -15.28 11.55
N ASN A 15 20.35 -15.91 12.34
CA ASN A 15 18.92 -15.70 12.34
C ASN A 15 18.73 -14.30 12.94
N ILE A 16 18.99 -13.27 12.13
CA ILE A 16 18.42 -11.96 12.36
C ILE A 16 16.92 -12.25 12.41
N LYS A 17 16.35 -12.16 13.61
CA LYS A 17 14.96 -12.52 13.88
C LYS A 17 14.09 -11.49 13.20
N GLU A 18 13.83 -11.67 11.91
CA GLU A 18 13.01 -10.75 11.15
C GLU A 18 11.63 -10.65 11.80
N ARG A 19 11.16 -9.43 12.01
CA ARG A 19 9.83 -9.20 12.56
C ARG A 19 8.78 -9.86 11.65
N TYR A 20 7.69 -10.33 12.26
CA TYR A 20 6.55 -10.79 11.48
C TYR A 20 5.99 -9.65 10.62
N HIS A 21 5.73 -9.95 9.35
CA HIS A 21 5.12 -9.06 8.37
C HIS A 21 3.96 -9.76 7.68
N GLY A 22 3.05 -8.97 7.13
CA GLY A 22 1.78 -9.44 6.56
C GLY A 22 1.96 -10.29 5.30
N PRO A 23 0.93 -11.05 4.88
CA PRO A 23 1.05 -12.04 3.82
C PRO A 23 1.35 -11.47 2.41
N LEU A 24 1.02 -10.20 2.15
CA LEU A 24 1.28 -9.57 0.85
C LEU A 24 2.69 -8.96 0.72
N ILE A 25 3.42 -8.84 1.82
CA ILE A 25 4.70 -8.14 1.87
C ILE A 25 5.79 -9.19 2.00
N THR A 26 6.73 -9.24 1.07
CA THR A 26 7.81 -10.24 1.06
C THR A 26 8.90 -9.91 2.08
N ASN A 27 9.20 -8.63 2.24
CA ASN A 27 10.11 -8.09 3.25
C ASN A 27 9.34 -6.96 3.95
N GLY A 28 9.22 -6.99 5.28
CA GLY A 28 8.50 -5.97 6.05
C GLY A 28 8.91 -4.53 5.66
N VAL A 29 8.00 -3.57 5.83
CA VAL A 29 8.27 -2.16 5.54
C VAL A 29 9.56 -1.73 6.25
N SER A 30 10.46 -1.06 5.53
CA SER A 30 11.75 -0.64 6.06
C SER A 30 11.81 0.87 6.28
N LEU A 31 12.68 1.32 7.19
CA LEU A 31 12.93 2.75 7.43
C LEU A 31 13.34 3.50 6.15
N GLY A 32 13.91 2.81 5.16
CA GLY A 32 14.31 3.41 3.88
C GLY A 32 13.15 4.00 3.07
N TYR A 33 11.91 3.55 3.29
CA TYR A 33 10.75 4.01 2.52
C TYR A 33 10.54 5.52 2.68
N ILE A 34 10.86 6.08 3.85
CA ILE A 34 10.76 7.53 4.11
C ILE A 34 11.67 8.37 3.20
N LYS A 35 12.72 7.77 2.62
CA LYS A 35 13.65 8.48 1.72
C LYS A 35 13.17 8.50 0.27
N ILE A 36 12.21 7.66 -0.10
CA ILE A 36 11.80 7.46 -1.50
C ILE A 36 10.34 7.86 -1.70
N TYR A 37 9.43 7.30 -0.90
CA TYR A 37 7.99 7.47 -1.10
C TYR A 37 7.55 8.94 -1.09
N PRO A 38 8.02 9.78 -0.15
CA PRO A 38 7.64 11.19 -0.15
C PRO A 38 8.05 11.95 -1.42
N TRP A 39 9.21 11.61 -1.99
CA TRP A 39 9.70 12.24 -3.21
C TRP A 39 8.89 11.86 -4.44
N ILE A 40 8.34 10.65 -4.48
CA ILE A 40 7.46 10.20 -5.57
C ILE A 40 6.06 10.81 -5.41
N SER A 41 5.54 10.83 -4.18
CA SER A 41 4.19 11.32 -3.86
C SER A 41 4.09 12.85 -3.97
N LEU A 42 5.13 13.59 -3.60
CA LEU A 42 5.12 15.06 -3.61
C LEU A 42 4.71 15.69 -4.96
N PRO A 43 5.34 15.39 -6.11
CA PRO A 43 4.93 15.99 -7.38
C PRO A 43 3.48 15.66 -7.76
N ILE A 44 3.00 14.46 -7.41
CA ILE A 44 1.61 14.04 -7.66
C ILE A 44 0.65 14.83 -6.76
N SER A 45 0.94 14.96 -5.46
CA SER A 45 0.13 15.78 -4.54
C SER A 45 0.06 17.24 -4.97
N LEU A 46 1.16 17.82 -5.44
CA LEU A 46 1.18 19.20 -5.96
C LEU A 46 0.33 19.32 -7.22
N PHE A 47 0.47 18.39 -8.17
CA PHE A 47 -0.34 18.35 -9.38
C PHE A 47 -1.84 18.25 -9.04
N LEU A 48 -2.23 17.38 -8.12
CA LEU A 48 -3.63 17.20 -7.72
C LEU A 48 -4.14 18.39 -6.89
N TYR A 49 -3.30 19.03 -6.08
CA TYR A 49 -3.66 20.25 -5.36
C TYR A 49 -4.01 21.40 -6.32
N PHE A 50 -3.18 21.64 -7.33
CA PHE A 50 -3.39 22.74 -8.28
C PHE A 50 -4.38 22.39 -9.40
N GLY A 51 -4.22 21.22 -10.04
CA GLY A 51 -5.05 20.75 -11.15
C GLY A 51 -6.37 20.16 -10.67
N GLY A 52 -6.32 19.15 -9.80
CA GLY A 52 -7.52 18.52 -9.24
C GLY A 52 -8.34 19.48 -8.38
N GLY A 53 -7.68 20.37 -7.63
CA GLY A 53 -8.31 21.44 -6.85
C GLY A 53 -8.71 22.69 -7.64
N TYR A 54 -8.56 22.71 -8.96
CA TYR A 54 -8.98 23.85 -9.77
C TYR A 54 -10.51 24.02 -9.69
N LYS A 55 -10.98 25.26 -9.44
CA LYS A 55 -12.40 25.60 -9.18
C LYS A 55 -13.03 24.83 -7.99
N ASP A 56 -12.22 24.54 -6.97
CA ASP A 56 -12.69 23.98 -5.70
C ASP A 56 -13.23 25.08 -4.79
N ASP A 57 -14.47 25.50 -5.00
CA ASP A 57 -15.12 26.56 -4.21
C ASP A 57 -15.45 26.10 -2.78
N ILE A 58 -15.64 24.78 -2.57
CA ILE A 58 -15.90 24.18 -1.26
C ILE A 58 -14.59 23.98 -0.47
N GLY A 59 -13.48 23.75 -1.17
CA GLY A 59 -12.14 23.63 -0.60
C GLY A 59 -11.77 22.22 -0.10
N ILE A 60 -12.66 21.22 -0.20
CA ILE A 60 -12.42 19.87 0.34
C ILE A 60 -11.25 19.20 -0.38
N ILE A 61 -11.24 19.23 -1.71
CA ILE A 61 -10.18 18.62 -2.54
C ILE A 61 -8.84 19.31 -2.29
N LYS A 62 -8.82 20.65 -2.21
CA LYS A 62 -7.62 21.42 -1.88
C LYS A 62 -7.09 21.10 -0.50
N ILE A 63 -7.94 21.05 0.54
CA ILE A 63 -7.53 20.72 1.90
C ILE A 63 -6.94 19.29 1.97
N LEU A 64 -7.57 18.34 1.27
CA LEU A 64 -7.09 16.96 1.19
C LEU A 64 -5.68 16.89 0.59
N PHE A 65 -5.47 17.50 -0.58
CA PHE A 65 -4.16 17.46 -1.23
C PHE A 65 -3.11 18.36 -0.57
N LEU A 66 -3.52 19.47 0.07
CA LEU A 66 -2.63 20.26 0.90
C LEU A 66 -2.10 19.44 2.08
N THR A 67 -2.97 18.64 2.70
CA THR A 67 -2.56 17.72 3.78
C THR A 67 -1.54 16.70 3.26
N CYS A 68 -1.74 16.15 2.05
CA CYS A 68 -0.78 15.25 1.41
C CYS A 68 0.56 15.94 1.15
N VAL A 69 0.55 17.17 0.61
CA VAL A 69 1.76 17.99 0.39
C VAL A 69 2.51 18.21 1.71
N ILE A 70 1.81 18.60 2.78
CA ILE A 70 2.42 18.85 4.09
C ILE A 70 3.07 17.58 4.63
N ILE A 71 2.38 16.43 4.59
CA ILE A 71 2.92 15.14 5.05
C ILE A 71 4.19 14.79 4.26
N ASN A 72 4.16 14.92 2.93
CA ASN A 72 5.29 14.60 2.08
C ASN A 72 6.49 15.54 2.33
N VAL A 73 6.27 16.86 2.43
CA VAL A 73 7.33 17.83 2.71
C VAL A 73 7.96 17.58 4.09
N LEU A 74 7.15 17.40 5.13
CA LEU A 74 7.64 17.08 6.48
C LEU A 74 8.47 15.79 6.46
N SER A 75 8.00 14.78 5.74
CA SER A 75 8.70 13.50 5.59
C SER A 75 10.05 13.65 4.89
N ILE A 76 10.13 14.43 3.82
CA ILE A 76 11.39 14.73 3.13
C ILE A 76 12.35 15.45 4.07
N LEU A 77 11.88 16.45 4.83
CA LEU A 77 12.70 17.19 5.77
C LEU A 77 13.29 16.29 6.86
N ILE A 78 12.46 15.43 7.45
CA ILE A 78 12.89 14.45 8.47
C ILE A 78 13.86 13.42 7.86
N ALA A 79 13.60 12.95 6.64
CA ALA A 79 14.39 11.93 5.96
C ALA A 79 15.86 12.34 5.73
N ARG A 80 16.17 13.65 5.73
CA ARG A 80 17.54 14.15 5.61
C ARG A 80 18.41 13.85 6.83
N PHE A 81 17.80 13.63 8.00
CA PHE A 81 18.53 13.44 9.25
C PHE A 81 18.49 11.97 9.69
N ASN A 82 19.50 11.19 9.29
CA ASN A 82 19.63 9.79 9.73
C ASN A 82 19.59 9.64 11.26
N SER A 83 20.12 10.62 12.00
CA SER A 83 20.05 10.65 13.47
C SER A 83 18.61 10.71 13.99
N LEU A 84 17.74 11.53 13.38
CA LEU A 84 16.31 11.58 13.76
C LEU A 84 15.60 10.27 13.41
N ILE A 85 15.92 9.70 12.24
CA ILE A 85 15.33 8.43 11.81
C ILE A 85 15.61 7.33 12.83
N ASN A 86 16.87 7.18 13.22
CA ASN A 86 17.30 6.13 14.15
C ASN A 86 16.85 6.40 15.58
N ARG A 87 16.76 7.67 16.00
CA ARG A 87 16.30 8.03 17.35
C ARG A 87 14.79 7.82 17.52
N PHE A 88 14.00 8.08 16.49
CA PHE A 88 12.54 8.05 16.56
C PHE A 88 11.92 6.99 15.65
N LYS A 89 12.55 5.80 15.55
CA LYS A 89 12.08 4.71 14.66
C LYS A 89 10.56 4.48 14.69
N PRO A 90 9.88 4.39 15.86
CA PRO A 90 8.43 4.18 15.87
C PRO A 90 7.65 5.32 15.19
N LEU A 91 8.05 6.58 15.39
CA LEU A 91 7.41 7.73 14.75
C LEU A 91 7.68 7.74 13.24
N ILE A 92 8.87 7.33 12.80
CA ILE A 92 9.18 7.21 11.37
C ILE A 92 8.30 6.15 10.70
N TYR A 93 8.06 5.03 11.36
CA TYR A 93 7.15 4.01 10.83
C TYR A 93 5.70 4.51 10.73
N ILE A 94 5.22 5.28 11.70
CA ILE A 94 3.92 5.97 11.58
C ILE A 94 3.93 6.98 10.42
N LEU A 95 5.02 7.72 10.24
CA LEU A 95 5.17 8.65 9.14
C LEU A 95 5.19 7.94 7.78
N ILE A 96 5.84 6.78 7.67
CA ILE A 96 5.80 5.93 6.47
C ILE A 96 4.36 5.44 6.21
N ALA A 97 3.59 5.09 7.24
CA ALA A 97 2.18 4.74 7.10
C ALA A 97 1.37 5.92 6.53
N LEU A 98 1.60 7.13 7.04
CA LEU A 98 0.96 8.35 6.54
C LEU A 98 1.33 8.67 5.10
N VAL A 99 2.60 8.54 4.72
CA VAL A 99 3.06 8.72 3.33
C VAL A 99 2.49 7.63 2.40
N SER A 100 2.39 6.38 2.89
CA SER A 100 1.75 5.31 2.10
C SER A 100 0.26 5.60 1.90
N TRP A 101 -0.37 6.22 2.89
CA TRP A 101 -1.73 6.74 2.78
C TRP A 101 -1.85 7.90 1.79
N THR A 102 -0.89 8.85 1.72
CA THR A 102 -0.92 9.91 0.69
C THR A 102 -0.87 9.33 -0.72
N VAL A 103 0.04 8.36 -0.96
CA VAL A 103 0.13 7.65 -2.25
C VAL A 103 -1.20 6.96 -2.59
N LEU A 104 -1.83 6.32 -1.61
CA LEU A 104 -3.13 5.68 -1.80
C LEU A 104 -4.20 6.70 -2.21
N VAL A 105 -4.32 7.80 -1.47
CA VAL A 105 -5.30 8.88 -1.75
C VAL A 105 -5.08 9.46 -3.14
N GLU A 106 -3.84 9.77 -3.50
CA GLU A 106 -3.49 10.35 -4.81
C GLU A 106 -3.91 9.44 -5.96
N LEU A 107 -3.49 8.18 -5.92
CA LEU A 107 -3.74 7.27 -7.03
C LEU A 107 -5.21 6.82 -7.10
N THR A 108 -5.89 6.68 -5.95
CA THR A 108 -7.34 6.39 -5.94
C THR A 108 -8.15 7.59 -6.40
N PHE A 109 -7.70 8.82 -6.16
CA PHE A 109 -8.32 10.02 -6.71
C PHE A 109 -8.08 10.13 -8.22
N ILE A 110 -6.92 9.73 -8.73
CA ILE A 110 -6.72 9.59 -10.19
C ILE A 110 -7.70 8.56 -10.76
N GLY A 111 -7.88 7.42 -10.10
CA GLY A 111 -8.90 6.43 -10.48
C GLY A 111 -10.33 7.00 -10.46
N LEU A 112 -10.66 7.83 -9.46
CA LEU A 112 -11.93 8.56 -9.38
C LEU A 112 -12.09 9.50 -10.58
N LEU A 113 -11.07 10.31 -10.88
CA LEU A 113 -11.09 11.22 -12.03
C LEU A 113 -11.31 10.45 -13.33
N MET A 114 -10.65 9.31 -13.54
CA MET A 114 -10.89 8.45 -14.70
C MET A 114 -12.32 7.89 -14.74
N PHE A 115 -12.94 7.66 -13.58
CA PHE A 115 -14.29 7.15 -13.45
C PHE A 115 -15.39 8.19 -13.68
N VAL A 116 -15.14 9.45 -13.34
CA VAL A 116 -16.17 10.51 -13.41
C VAL A 116 -15.96 11.51 -14.56
N SER A 117 -14.76 11.56 -15.16
CA SER A 117 -14.46 12.53 -16.21
C SER A 117 -14.99 12.08 -17.56
N ASN A 118 -15.91 12.87 -18.13
CA ASN A 118 -16.41 12.71 -19.50
C ASN A 118 -15.71 13.68 -20.44
N GLU A 119 -14.38 13.54 -20.63
CA GLU A 119 -13.51 14.37 -21.48
C GLU A 119 -13.42 15.88 -21.11
N SER A 120 -14.13 16.31 -20.07
CA SER A 120 -14.08 17.67 -19.53
C SER A 120 -12.70 18.01 -18.94
N SER A 121 -12.34 19.29 -18.93
CA SER A 121 -11.14 19.80 -18.26
C SER A 121 -11.07 19.36 -16.80
N LEU A 122 -9.90 18.92 -16.35
CA LEU A 122 -9.63 18.55 -14.95
C LEU A 122 -10.03 19.68 -14.01
N SER A 123 -11.01 19.43 -13.14
CA SER A 123 -11.44 20.38 -12.12
C SER A 123 -12.13 19.68 -10.94
N ALA A 124 -12.13 20.33 -9.78
CA ALA A 124 -12.86 19.86 -8.60
C ALA A 124 -14.37 19.76 -8.87
N ARG A 125 -14.89 20.64 -9.71
CA ARG A 125 -16.30 20.66 -10.13
C ARG A 125 -16.70 19.38 -10.87
N THR A 126 -15.80 18.80 -11.67
CA THR A 126 -16.03 17.50 -12.34
C THR A 126 -16.31 16.39 -11.32
N VAL A 127 -15.69 16.46 -10.14
CA VAL A 127 -15.90 15.50 -9.05
C VAL A 127 -17.17 15.84 -8.26
N TYR A 128 -17.42 17.10 -7.93
CA TYR A 128 -18.58 17.47 -7.12
C TYR A 128 -19.91 17.35 -7.86
N ASP A 129 -19.95 17.68 -9.14
CA ASP A 129 -21.19 17.70 -9.93
C ASP A 129 -21.57 16.30 -10.44
N SER A 130 -20.69 15.30 -10.29
CA SER A 130 -20.92 13.95 -10.81
C SER A 130 -21.63 13.05 -9.78
N ASP A 131 -22.82 12.56 -10.16
CA ASP A 131 -23.56 11.56 -9.38
C ASP A 131 -22.76 10.27 -9.14
N LEU A 132 -21.78 9.98 -10.00
CA LEU A 132 -20.93 8.79 -9.92
C LEU A 132 -19.86 8.88 -8.84
N THR A 133 -19.56 10.07 -8.32
CA THR A 133 -18.49 10.26 -7.34
C THR A 133 -18.71 9.44 -6.08
N LEU A 134 -19.93 9.45 -5.53
CA LEU A 134 -20.23 8.68 -4.32
C LEU A 134 -20.23 7.16 -4.57
N PHE A 135 -20.63 6.72 -5.77
CA PHE A 135 -20.56 5.32 -6.19
C PHE A 135 -19.12 4.80 -6.29
N TYR A 136 -18.14 5.69 -6.43
CA TYR A 136 -16.72 5.31 -6.35
C TYR A 136 -16.17 5.46 -4.93
N VAL A 137 -16.38 6.62 -4.29
CA VAL A 137 -15.76 6.94 -3.00
C VAL A 137 -16.24 6.01 -1.88
N ILE A 138 -17.55 5.74 -1.79
CA ILE A 138 -18.11 4.92 -0.70
C ILE A 138 -17.57 3.48 -0.76
N PRO A 139 -17.63 2.75 -1.90
CA PRO A 139 -17.05 1.42 -1.99
C PRO A 139 -15.53 1.39 -1.76
N MET A 140 -14.79 2.41 -2.21
CA MET A 140 -13.34 2.47 -1.96
C MET A 140 -13.01 2.67 -0.48
N LEU A 141 -13.77 3.51 0.23
CA LEU A 141 -13.62 3.66 1.68
C LEU A 141 -13.97 2.38 2.42
N LEU A 142 -15.08 1.72 2.07
CA LEU A 142 -15.45 0.43 2.66
C LEU A 142 -14.38 -0.62 2.40
N LEU A 143 -13.88 -0.70 1.17
CA LEU A 143 -12.81 -1.61 0.80
C LEU A 143 -11.55 -1.33 1.62
N PHE A 144 -11.16 -0.06 1.79
CA PHE A 144 -10.00 0.35 2.58
C PHE A 144 -10.08 -0.17 4.02
N PHE A 145 -11.22 0.02 4.69
CA PHE A 145 -11.41 -0.47 6.06
C PHE A 145 -11.43 -2.00 6.12
N LEU A 146 -12.06 -2.66 5.16
CA LEU A 146 -12.07 -4.12 5.06
C LEU A 146 -10.67 -4.68 4.86
N THR A 147 -9.87 -4.10 3.97
CA THR A 147 -8.51 -4.55 3.69
C THR A 147 -7.57 -4.25 4.85
N CYS A 148 -7.70 -3.08 5.50
CA CYS A 148 -6.97 -2.79 6.73
C CYS A 148 -7.31 -3.79 7.84
N GLY A 149 -8.59 -4.07 8.07
CA GLY A 149 -9.04 -5.05 9.05
C GLY A 149 -8.52 -6.46 8.74
N PHE A 150 -8.59 -6.86 7.48
CA PHE A 150 -8.04 -8.14 7.00
C PHE A 150 -6.53 -8.24 7.25
N TYR A 151 -5.75 -7.23 6.90
CA TYR A 151 -4.31 -7.26 7.16
C TYR A 151 -3.98 -7.20 8.64
N ALA A 152 -4.68 -6.37 9.43
CA ALA A 152 -4.48 -6.28 10.87
C ALA A 152 -4.78 -7.61 11.56
N TRP A 153 -5.78 -8.35 11.08
CA TRP A 153 -6.10 -9.69 11.58
C TRP A 153 -4.93 -10.67 11.43
N HIS A 154 -4.11 -10.53 10.39
CA HIS A 154 -2.90 -11.34 10.22
C HIS A 154 -1.81 -11.03 11.24
N TYR A 155 -1.82 -9.85 11.87
CA TYR A 155 -0.87 -9.46 12.91
C TYR A 155 -1.28 -9.88 14.32
N LEU A 156 -2.49 -10.42 14.53
CA LEU A 156 -2.89 -10.94 15.84
C LEU A 156 -1.94 -12.07 16.29
N PRO A 157 -1.56 -12.15 17.58
CA PRO A 157 -0.59 -13.14 18.06
C PRO A 157 -0.93 -14.59 17.68
N GLN A 158 -2.22 -14.96 17.72
CA GLN A 158 -2.74 -16.27 17.34
C GLN A 158 -2.57 -16.63 15.85
N ASN A 159 -2.26 -15.64 15.02
CA ASN A 159 -2.17 -15.74 13.56
C ASN A 159 -0.74 -15.54 13.04
N GLN A 160 0.19 -15.08 13.89
CA GLN A 160 1.59 -14.88 13.52
C GLN A 160 2.29 -16.23 13.22
N GLY A 161 3.19 -16.23 12.23
CA GLY A 161 3.97 -17.42 11.84
C GLY A 161 3.20 -18.49 11.06
N LYS A 162 1.88 -18.33 10.84
CA LYS A 162 1.13 -19.19 9.93
C LYS A 162 1.60 -18.92 8.50
N VAL A 163 2.10 -19.95 7.82
CA VAL A 163 2.40 -19.84 6.38
C VAL A 163 1.07 -19.85 5.62
N TRP A 164 0.67 -18.68 5.13
CA TRP A 164 -0.61 -18.51 4.46
C TRP A 164 -0.61 -19.11 3.05
N LYS A 165 -1.76 -19.62 2.59
CA LYS A 165 -1.91 -20.21 1.24
C LYS A 165 -1.51 -19.28 0.09
N ILE A 166 -1.48 -17.96 0.34
CA ILE A 166 -1.05 -16.92 -0.61
C ILE A 166 0.49 -16.92 -0.72
N ASN A 167 1.19 -17.16 0.39
CA ASN A 167 2.65 -17.12 0.49
C ASN A 167 3.31 -18.42 0.01
N GLN A 168 2.57 -19.53 -0.01
CA GLN A 168 3.08 -20.88 -0.37
C GLN A 168 3.18 -21.13 -1.90
N TRP A 169 3.16 -20.10 -2.73
CA TRP A 169 3.14 -20.25 -4.19
C TRP A 169 4.42 -20.90 -4.75
N GLU A 170 5.56 -20.80 -4.05
CA GLU A 170 6.81 -21.48 -4.38
C GLU A 170 6.86 -22.93 -3.87
N THR A 171 6.31 -23.20 -2.69
CA THR A 171 6.48 -24.46 -1.94
C THR A 171 5.55 -25.60 -2.39
N TYR A 172 4.45 -25.31 -3.09
CA TYR A 172 3.59 -26.35 -3.65
C TYR A 172 4.15 -26.90 -4.96
N GLY A 173 4.67 -28.12 -4.88
CA GLY A 173 5.35 -28.86 -5.94
C GLY A 173 4.69 -28.83 -7.32
N VAL A 174 5.58 -28.95 -8.31
CA VAL A 174 5.48 -28.79 -9.77
C VAL A 174 4.24 -29.42 -10.45
N LYS A 175 3.49 -30.33 -9.82
CA LYS A 175 2.31 -31.01 -10.42
C LYS A 175 0.93 -30.45 -10.03
N VAL A 176 0.75 -29.85 -8.84
CA VAL A 176 -0.54 -29.23 -8.44
C VAL A 176 -0.63 -27.77 -8.92
N LYS A 177 0.52 -27.18 -9.26
CA LYS A 177 0.66 -25.84 -9.84
C LYS A 177 -0.17 -25.66 -11.11
N GLY A 178 -0.28 -26.67 -11.99
CA GLY A 178 -1.01 -26.59 -13.27
C GLY A 178 -2.46 -26.13 -13.09
N LYS A 179 -3.28 -26.93 -12.39
CA LYS A 179 -4.72 -26.65 -12.21
C LYS A 179 -5.02 -25.38 -11.40
N LYS A 180 -4.22 -25.08 -10.36
CA LYS A 180 -4.44 -23.87 -9.53
C LYS A 180 -4.01 -22.61 -10.29
N LYS A 181 -2.88 -22.66 -11.01
CA LYS A 181 -2.41 -21.56 -11.87
C LYS A 181 -3.38 -21.33 -13.01
N GLU A 182 -3.83 -22.40 -13.68
CA GLU A 182 -4.87 -22.35 -14.71
C GLU A 182 -6.16 -21.74 -14.19
N ARG A 183 -6.65 -22.13 -13.00
CA ARG A 183 -7.83 -21.50 -12.39
C ARG A 183 -7.63 -20.01 -12.10
N LEU A 184 -6.44 -19.62 -11.62
CA LEU A 184 -6.13 -18.21 -11.34
C LEU A 184 -6.04 -17.39 -12.64
N THR A 185 -5.42 -17.97 -13.67
CA THR A 185 -5.33 -17.39 -15.02
C THR A 185 -6.72 -17.28 -15.65
N ASN A 186 -7.56 -18.32 -15.55
CA ASN A 186 -8.93 -18.31 -16.07
C ASN A 186 -9.81 -17.31 -15.33
N PHE A 187 -9.67 -17.20 -14.00
CA PHE A 187 -10.36 -16.17 -13.23
C PHE A 187 -9.89 -14.78 -13.62
N GLY A 188 -8.57 -14.53 -13.70
CA GLY A 188 -8.03 -13.24 -14.10
C GLY A 188 -8.42 -12.85 -15.52
N ALA A 189 -8.41 -13.81 -16.46
CA ALA A 189 -8.88 -13.61 -17.82
C ALA A 189 -10.38 -13.33 -17.87
N ALA A 190 -11.21 -14.10 -17.17
CA ALA A 190 -12.66 -13.87 -17.11
C ALA A 190 -12.98 -12.52 -16.44
N PHE A 191 -12.31 -12.19 -15.34
CA PHE A 191 -12.45 -10.90 -14.67
C PHE A 191 -12.07 -9.74 -15.60
N GLY A 192 -10.92 -9.85 -16.29
CA GLY A 192 -10.50 -8.86 -17.27
C GLY A 192 -11.49 -8.73 -18.43
N VAL A 193 -12.02 -9.83 -18.95
CA VAL A 193 -13.03 -9.83 -20.01
C VAL A 193 -14.31 -9.14 -19.55
N VAL A 194 -14.85 -9.53 -18.39
CA VAL A 194 -16.09 -8.95 -17.84
C VAL A 194 -15.93 -7.46 -17.54
N LEU A 195 -14.75 -7.04 -17.09
CA LEU A 195 -14.49 -5.65 -16.73
C LEU A 195 -14.22 -4.77 -17.96
N PHE A 196 -13.42 -5.25 -18.92
CA PHE A 196 -12.96 -4.42 -20.03
C PHE A 196 -13.75 -4.59 -21.33
N VAL A 197 -14.33 -5.75 -21.64
CA VAL A 197 -15.07 -5.94 -22.92
C VAL A 197 -16.32 -5.05 -22.99
N PRO A 198 -17.21 -5.01 -21.98
CA PRO A 198 -18.32 -4.07 -21.99
C PRO A 198 -17.83 -2.62 -22.08
N ALA A 199 -16.75 -2.28 -21.38
CA ALA A 199 -16.19 -0.94 -21.36
C ALA A 199 -15.63 -0.51 -22.73
N VAL A 200 -14.98 -1.42 -23.47
CA VAL A 200 -14.55 -1.17 -24.86
C VAL A 200 -15.77 -0.94 -25.76
N LEU A 201 -16.80 -1.79 -25.66
CA LEU A 201 -17.98 -1.71 -26.51
C LEU A 201 -18.82 -0.44 -26.27
N THR A 202 -18.79 0.07 -25.05
CA THR A 202 -19.58 1.24 -24.62
C THR A 202 -18.77 2.54 -24.58
N GLY A 203 -17.45 2.48 -24.82
CA GLY A 203 -16.55 3.64 -24.77
C GLY A 203 -16.07 4.05 -23.37
N TYR A 204 -16.47 3.34 -22.31
CA TYR A 204 -16.14 3.64 -20.91
C TYR A 204 -14.84 2.97 -20.42
N ILE A 205 -13.86 2.77 -21.31
CA ILE A 205 -12.61 2.07 -20.98
C ILE A 205 -11.84 2.77 -19.84
N ALA A 206 -11.80 4.10 -19.85
CA ALA A 206 -11.18 4.90 -18.81
C ALA A 206 -11.87 4.68 -17.46
N ASN A 207 -13.20 4.63 -17.43
CA ASN A 207 -13.98 4.45 -16.22
C ASN A 207 -13.74 3.07 -15.60
N ALA A 208 -13.77 2.02 -16.43
CA ALA A 208 -13.46 0.66 -15.98
C ALA A 208 -12.03 0.55 -15.44
N PHE A 209 -11.07 1.18 -16.11
CA PHE A 209 -9.69 1.23 -15.63
C PHE A 209 -9.57 2.01 -14.30
N GLY A 210 -10.29 3.12 -14.14
CA GLY A 210 -10.33 3.89 -12.90
C GLY A 210 -10.83 3.07 -11.72
N VAL A 211 -11.92 2.32 -11.89
CA VAL A 211 -12.45 1.41 -10.86
C VAL A 211 -11.46 0.29 -10.55
N PHE A 212 -10.90 -0.34 -11.57
CA PHE A 212 -9.90 -1.40 -11.40
C PHE A 212 -8.68 -0.91 -10.62
N LEU A 213 -8.14 0.25 -11.01
CA LEU A 213 -7.00 0.89 -10.37
C LEU A 213 -7.30 1.20 -8.89
N GLY A 214 -8.48 1.77 -8.61
CA GLY A 214 -8.92 2.06 -7.23
C GLY A 214 -8.99 0.81 -6.35
N ILE A 215 -9.59 -0.28 -6.86
CA ILE A 215 -9.72 -1.56 -6.12
C ILE A 215 -8.33 -2.13 -5.85
N LEU A 216 -7.49 -2.19 -6.87
CA LEU A 216 -6.15 -2.76 -6.80
C LEU A 216 -5.28 -2.02 -5.78
N LEU A 217 -5.24 -0.69 -5.87
CA LEU A 217 -4.39 0.14 -5.02
C LEU A 217 -4.89 0.17 -3.58
N THR A 218 -6.19 0.31 -3.36
CA THR A 218 -6.78 0.23 -2.01
C THR A 218 -6.45 -1.09 -1.35
N SER A 219 -6.59 -2.20 -2.08
CA SER A 219 -6.30 -3.54 -1.54
C SER A 219 -4.82 -3.77 -1.26
N THR A 220 -3.92 -3.22 -2.09
CA THR A 220 -2.48 -3.47 -1.95
C THR A 220 -1.81 -2.52 -0.97
N LEU A 221 -2.04 -1.21 -1.08
CA LEU A 221 -1.38 -0.21 -0.22
C LEU A 221 -1.88 -0.25 1.22
N SER A 222 -3.09 -0.74 1.47
CA SER A 222 -3.55 -1.05 2.84
C SER A 222 -2.60 -2.01 3.57
N ALA A 223 -1.97 -2.95 2.86
CA ALA A 223 -1.01 -3.88 3.47
C ALA A 223 0.22 -3.12 4.00
N VAL A 224 0.74 -2.17 3.22
CA VAL A 224 1.91 -1.35 3.56
C VAL A 224 1.61 -0.46 4.75
N ILE A 225 0.44 0.18 4.77
CA ILE A 225 -0.01 1.05 5.86
C ILE A 225 -0.10 0.25 7.17
N VAL A 226 -0.74 -0.93 7.13
CA VAL A 226 -0.89 -1.79 8.30
C VAL A 226 0.47 -2.32 8.77
N ASP A 227 1.34 -2.79 7.87
CA ASP A 227 2.67 -3.26 8.22
C ASP A 227 3.52 -2.17 8.88
N ALA A 228 3.51 -0.95 8.34
CA ALA A 228 4.18 0.19 8.93
C ALA A 228 3.63 0.54 10.33
N PHE A 229 2.32 0.42 10.55
CA PHE A 229 1.74 0.60 11.88
C PHE A 229 2.23 -0.47 12.88
N TYR A 230 2.20 -1.75 12.48
CA TYR A 230 2.66 -2.84 13.33
C TYR A 230 4.18 -2.85 13.54
N ALA A 231 4.95 -2.33 12.58
CA ALA A 231 6.37 -2.04 12.72
C ALA A 231 6.64 -1.05 13.87
N ALA A 232 5.88 0.05 13.89
CA ALA A 232 5.99 1.06 14.94
C ALA A 232 5.67 0.46 16.32
N VAL A 233 4.60 -0.35 16.40
CA VAL A 233 4.23 -1.07 17.63
C VAL A 233 5.31 -2.06 18.06
N TYR A 234 5.89 -2.80 17.12
CA TYR A 234 6.92 -3.81 17.39
C TYR A 234 8.18 -3.18 17.98
N ILE A 235 8.71 -2.13 17.35
CA ILE A 235 9.95 -1.46 17.81
C ILE A 235 9.73 -0.75 19.14
N ARG A 236 8.53 -0.17 19.35
CA ARG A 236 8.20 0.41 20.65
C ARG A 236 8.25 -0.62 21.78
N LYS A 237 7.91 -1.89 21.50
CA LYS A 237 7.98 -2.99 22.46
C LYS A 237 9.38 -3.63 22.57
N HIS A 238 10.20 -3.51 21.52
CA HIS A 238 11.53 -4.09 21.43
C HIS A 238 12.55 -3.02 20.99
N PRO A 239 12.90 -2.06 21.87
CA PRO A 239 13.75 -0.93 21.50
C PRO A 239 15.20 -1.33 21.20
N GLU A 240 15.66 -2.46 21.75
CA GLU A 240 17.02 -3.02 21.54
C GLU A 240 17.16 -3.77 20.21
N ASP A 241 16.07 -3.94 19.46
CA ASP A 241 16.08 -4.69 18.21
C ASP A 241 16.54 -3.81 17.04
N ASP A 242 17.83 -3.93 16.71
CA ASP A 242 18.48 -3.22 15.61
C ASP A 242 18.27 -3.88 14.23
N SER A 243 17.49 -4.95 14.13
CA SER A 243 17.23 -5.66 12.87
C SER A 243 16.41 -4.85 11.84
N LEU A 244 16.04 -3.60 12.16
CA LEU A 244 15.10 -2.74 11.43
C LEU A 244 15.58 -1.30 11.24
#